data_AF-A0A3D3RP79-F1
#
_entry.id   AF-A0A3D3RP79-F1
#
_cell.length_a   1.000
_cell.length_b   1.000
_cell.length_c   1.000
_cell.angle_alpha   90.00
_cell.angle_beta   90.00
_cell.angle_gamma   90.00
#
_symmetry.space_group_name_H-M   'P 1'
#
loop_
_entity.id
_entity.type
_entity.pdbx_description
1 polymer ?
#
loop_
_entity_poly.entity_id
_entity_poly.type
_entity_poly.pdbx_seq_one_letter_code
_entity_poly.pdbx_strand_id
1 'polypeptide(L)'
;MTTKAEAYISKLWMRFLPHFGLDSQLEGRVKPIDDNGTVLTLGGDCKLYILPAHFLHSEGNFQVYDPCSKILFSGDLGASLGQDYFFVEDFDKHIRYMEGFHRRYMVSNKVLRFWANMVKDLDIEMIVPQHGAIFKGKDMVKRFIEWVENLEVGVDLLTQDMYKVPSG
;
A
#
# COMPACT_ATOMS: atom_id res chain seq x y z
N MET A 1 -11.50 23.73 13.95
CA MET A 1 -11.64 22.88 15.14
C MET A 1 -10.71 21.70 14.95
N THR A 2 -9.75 21.46 15.85
CA THR A 2 -8.76 20.37 15.71
C THR A 2 -9.13 19.20 16.62
N THR A 3 -9.03 17.97 16.12
CA THR A 3 -9.32 16.76 16.91
C THR A 3 -8.19 16.46 17.90
N LYS A 4 -8.39 15.55 18.86
CA LYS A 4 -7.31 15.03 19.74
C LYS A 4 -6.59 13.81 19.15
N ALA A 5 -6.76 13.54 17.86
CA ALA A 5 -6.17 12.36 17.23
C ALA A 5 -4.64 12.46 17.17
N GLU A 6 -3.98 11.32 17.31
CA GLU A 6 -2.57 11.16 16.94
C GLU A 6 -2.52 10.66 15.50
N ALA A 7 -1.60 11.22 14.71
CA ALA A 7 -1.36 10.81 13.34
C ALA A 7 -0.07 10.00 13.28
N TYR A 8 -0.07 8.88 12.56
CA TYR A 8 1.10 8.03 12.39
C TYR A 8 1.57 8.12 10.94
N ILE A 9 2.88 8.29 10.73
CA ILE A 9 3.47 8.40 9.40
C ILE A 9 4.88 7.82 9.41
N SER A 10 5.39 7.39 8.25
CA SER A 10 6.80 7.04 8.13
C SER A 10 7.69 8.19 8.61
N LYS A 11 8.70 7.83 9.40
CA LYS A 11 9.72 8.76 9.89
C LYS A 11 10.40 9.55 8.78
N LEU A 12 10.51 8.97 7.58
CA LEU A 12 11.01 9.63 6.36
C LEU A 12 10.28 10.94 6.07
N TRP A 13 8.96 10.98 6.28
CA TRP A 13 8.11 12.11 5.91
C TRP A 13 7.96 13.18 7.01
N MET A 14 8.43 12.90 8.23
CA MET A 14 8.29 13.83 9.36
C MET A 14 8.85 15.22 9.05
N ARG A 15 9.98 15.29 8.34
CA ARG A 15 10.63 16.56 7.99
C ARG A 15 9.96 17.28 6.82
N PHE A 16 9.08 16.60 6.09
CA PHE A 16 8.38 17.17 4.93
C PHE A 16 7.01 17.74 5.30
N LEU A 17 6.37 17.22 6.36
CA LEU A 17 5.06 17.68 6.83
C LEU A 17 4.97 19.18 7.11
N PRO A 18 5.99 19.85 7.71
CA PRO A 18 5.93 21.30 7.96
C PRO A 18 5.73 22.15 6.69
N HIS A 19 6.08 21.64 5.49
CA HIS A 19 5.86 22.36 4.24
C HIS A 19 4.37 22.56 3.90
N PHE A 20 3.46 21.81 4.51
CA PHE A 20 2.01 22.05 4.41
C PHE A 20 1.49 23.11 5.38
N GLY A 21 2.38 23.76 6.14
CA GLY A 21 2.01 24.71 7.19
C GLY A 21 1.50 24.01 8.46
N LEU A 22 2.06 22.83 8.78
CA LEU A 22 1.75 22.15 10.03
C LEU A 22 2.06 23.09 11.19
N ASP A 23 1.03 23.48 11.93
CA ASP A 23 1.20 24.31 13.12
C ASP A 23 2.08 23.56 14.12
N SER A 24 3.08 24.26 14.69
CA SER A 24 3.91 23.81 15.81
C SER A 24 3.11 23.13 16.93
N GLN A 25 1.84 23.52 17.14
CA GLN A 25 0.95 22.92 18.14
C GLN A 25 0.51 21.48 17.80
N LEU A 26 0.62 21.08 16.53
CA LEU A 26 0.23 19.76 16.03
C LEU A 26 1.43 18.82 15.83
N GLU A 27 2.67 19.33 15.84
CA GLU A 27 3.88 18.52 15.67
C GLU A 27 3.96 17.38 16.69
N GLY A 28 3.64 17.64 17.96
CA GLY A 28 3.66 16.62 19.02
C GLY A 28 2.65 15.47 18.84
N ARG A 29 1.68 15.64 17.94
CA ARG A 29 0.63 14.63 17.65
C ARG A 29 0.98 13.75 16.46
N VAL A 30 2.00 14.10 15.69
CA VAL A 30 2.48 13.25 14.60
C VAL A 30 3.55 12.31 15.17
N LYS A 31 3.27 11.01 15.12
CA LYS A 31 4.13 9.96 15.64
C LYS A 31 4.88 9.30 14.47
N PRO A 32 6.22 9.30 14.47
CA PRO A 32 6.99 8.61 13.46
C PRO A 32 6.85 7.09 13.63
N ILE A 33 6.83 6.38 12.51
CA ILE A 33 6.96 4.93 12.41
C ILE A 33 8.33 4.64 11.81
N ASP A 34 9.15 3.85 12.50
CA ASP A 34 10.43 3.35 11.97
C ASP A 34 10.17 2.27 10.90
N ASP A 35 11.13 2.04 10.01
CA ASP A 35 10.95 1.25 8.78
C ASP A 35 10.46 -0.20 8.98
N ASN A 36 10.71 -0.80 10.13
CA ASN A 36 10.24 -2.18 10.41
C ASN A 36 8.74 -2.26 10.73
N GLY A 37 8.03 -1.12 10.74
CA GLY A 37 6.63 -1.06 11.14
C GLY A 37 6.46 -1.04 12.66
N THR A 38 5.22 -1.19 13.12
CA THR A 38 4.87 -1.18 14.54
C THR A 38 3.54 -1.88 14.79
N VAL A 39 3.21 -2.13 16.05
CA VAL A 39 1.87 -2.59 16.46
C VAL A 39 1.22 -1.49 17.29
N LEU A 40 0.10 -0.96 16.82
CA LEU A 40 -0.71 0.00 17.56
C LEU A 40 -1.76 -0.76 18.38
N THR A 41 -1.97 -0.35 19.62
CA THR A 41 -3.03 -0.90 20.48
C THR A 41 -4.13 0.16 20.64
N LEU A 42 -5.29 -0.09 20.06
CA LEU A 42 -6.49 0.72 20.16
C LEU A 42 -7.41 0.17 21.26
N GLY A 43 -8.03 1.05 22.05
CA GLY A 43 -9.05 0.65 23.04
C GLY A 43 -8.55 -0.24 24.18
N GLY A 44 -7.25 -0.54 24.25
CA GLY A 44 -6.60 -1.35 25.29
C GLY A 44 -6.18 -2.75 24.83
N ASP A 45 -6.86 -3.34 23.85
CA ASP A 45 -6.66 -4.73 23.43
C ASP A 45 -6.69 -4.96 21.91
N CYS A 46 -7.30 -4.06 21.13
CA CYS A 46 -7.37 -4.15 19.68
C CYS A 46 -6.01 -3.81 19.06
N LYS A 47 -5.35 -4.79 18.45
CA LYS A 47 -4.03 -4.61 17.83
C LYS A 47 -4.17 -4.34 16.34
N LEU A 48 -3.62 -3.22 15.87
CA LEU A 48 -3.40 -2.96 14.45
C LEU A 48 -1.92 -3.13 14.11
N TYR A 49 -1.63 -3.93 13.09
CA TYR A 49 -0.29 -4.17 12.62
C TYR A 49 0.03 -3.19 11.49
N ILE A 50 0.99 -2.31 11.72
CA ILE A 50 1.50 -1.40 10.71
C ILE A 50 2.66 -2.09 10.01
N LEU A 51 2.40 -2.58 8.80
CA LEU A 51 3.29 -3.45 8.04
C LEU A 51 4.12 -2.63 7.05
N PRO A 52 5.43 -2.90 6.92
CA PRO A 52 6.26 -2.21 5.94
C PRO A 52 5.80 -2.52 4.52
N ALA A 53 5.65 -1.48 3.71
CA ALA A 53 5.29 -1.58 2.30
C ALA A 53 6.10 -0.56 1.46
N HIS A 54 7.33 -0.27 1.90
CA HIS A 54 8.27 0.63 1.23
C HIS A 54 8.43 0.28 -0.25
N PHE A 55 8.55 1.30 -1.09
CA PHE A 55 8.67 1.20 -2.54
C PHE A 55 7.43 0.62 -3.26
N LEU A 56 6.28 0.60 -2.58
CA LEU A 56 4.96 0.22 -3.14
C LEU A 56 3.92 1.37 -3.05
N HIS A 57 4.12 2.55 -3.62
CA HIS A 57 5.25 2.99 -4.44
C HIS A 57 6.24 3.89 -3.67
N SER A 58 5.77 4.54 -2.59
CA SER A 58 6.53 5.51 -1.82
C SER A 58 7.64 4.84 -1.00
N GLU A 59 8.79 5.49 -0.88
CA GLU A 59 9.98 5.00 -0.15
C GLU A 59 9.70 4.81 1.35
N GLY A 60 8.73 5.55 1.90
CA GLY A 60 8.27 5.49 3.29
C GLY A 60 6.80 5.11 3.34
N ASN A 61 6.47 3.87 3.01
CA ASN A 61 5.08 3.42 2.88
C ASN A 61 4.75 2.29 3.86
N PHE A 62 3.54 2.31 4.40
CA PHE A 62 3.02 1.32 5.33
C PHE A 62 1.60 0.90 4.94
N GLN A 63 1.26 -0.33 5.29
CA GLN A 63 -0.09 -0.87 5.22
C GLN A 63 -0.60 -1.18 6.63
N VAL A 64 -1.91 -1.30 6.79
CA VAL A 64 -2.53 -1.56 8.11
C VAL A 64 -3.30 -2.85 8.04
N TYR A 65 -2.89 -3.83 8.84
CA TYR A 65 -3.62 -5.08 9.01
C TYR A 65 -4.36 -5.09 10.35
N ASP A 66 -5.67 -5.32 10.28
CA ASP A 66 -6.54 -5.56 11.41
C ASP A 66 -6.84 -7.07 11.53
N PRO A 67 -6.30 -7.78 12.54
CA PRO A 67 -6.52 -9.21 12.72
C PRO A 67 -7.95 -9.53 13.21
N CYS A 68 -8.67 -8.57 13.80
CA CYS A 68 -10.03 -8.80 14.28
C CYS A 68 -11.02 -8.89 13.11
N SER A 69 -10.91 -7.96 12.15
CA SER A 69 -11.72 -7.97 10.93
C SER A 69 -11.10 -8.79 9.79
N LYS A 70 -9.82 -9.18 9.92
CA LYS A 70 -9.01 -9.84 8.89
C LYS A 70 -8.89 -8.99 7.62
N ILE A 71 -8.87 -7.68 7.78
CA ILE A 71 -8.76 -6.69 6.70
C ILE A 71 -7.32 -6.18 6.62
N LEU A 72 -6.74 -6.20 5.43
CA LEU A 72 -5.54 -5.48 5.09
C LEU A 72 -5.90 -4.22 4.30
N PHE A 73 -5.73 -3.05 4.90
CA PHE A 73 -5.71 -1.79 4.17
C PHE A 73 -4.36 -1.65 3.45
N SER A 74 -4.36 -1.79 2.13
CA SER A 74 -3.15 -1.96 1.32
C SER A 74 -2.58 -0.67 0.71
N GLY A 75 -3.18 0.48 1.02
CA GLY A 75 -2.78 1.75 0.40
C GLY A 75 -2.92 1.68 -1.12
N ASP A 76 -1.89 2.08 -1.86
CA ASP A 76 -1.91 2.07 -3.33
C ASP A 76 -1.75 0.68 -3.96
N LEU A 77 -1.30 -0.32 -3.20
CA LEU A 77 -1.21 -1.68 -3.73
C LEU A 77 -2.62 -2.27 -3.86
N GLY A 78 -2.97 -2.71 -5.07
CA GLY A 78 -4.34 -3.09 -5.44
C GLY A 78 -5.18 -1.95 -5.98
N ALA A 79 -4.60 -0.75 -6.17
CA ALA A 79 -5.31 0.36 -6.77
C ALA A 79 -5.87 0.03 -8.15
N SER A 80 -7.16 0.31 -8.36
CA SER A 80 -7.84 0.10 -9.63
C SER A 80 -8.56 1.37 -10.10
N LEU A 81 -8.41 1.70 -11.39
CA LEU A 81 -8.93 2.94 -11.99
C LEU A 81 -9.91 2.65 -13.12
N GLY A 82 -11.13 3.20 -13.04
CA GLY A 82 -12.12 3.18 -14.13
C GLY A 82 -13.17 2.07 -14.05
N GLN A 83 -13.16 1.24 -13.00
CA GLN A 83 -14.27 0.35 -12.66
C GLN A 83 -15.41 1.12 -11.95
N ASP A 84 -16.63 0.60 -12.05
CA ASP A 84 -17.87 1.16 -11.49
C ASP A 84 -18.45 0.33 -10.33
N TYR A 85 -17.69 -0.66 -9.83
CA TYR A 85 -18.08 -1.56 -8.75
C TYR A 85 -17.18 -1.43 -7.51
N PHE A 86 -17.75 -1.80 -6.35
CA PHE A 86 -17.06 -1.77 -5.06
C PHE A 86 -16.27 -3.04 -4.75
N PHE A 87 -16.71 -4.20 -5.24
CA PHE A 87 -16.08 -5.48 -4.96
C PHE A 87 -15.64 -6.14 -6.26
N VAL A 88 -14.45 -6.71 -6.26
CA VAL A 88 -13.95 -7.50 -7.38
C VAL A 88 -14.67 -8.85 -7.37
N GLU A 89 -15.50 -9.10 -8.38
CA GLU A 89 -16.19 -10.39 -8.56
C GLU A 89 -15.42 -11.33 -9.50
N ASP A 90 -14.75 -10.76 -10.51
CA ASP A 90 -13.98 -11.48 -11.53
C ASP A 90 -12.59 -10.86 -11.62
N PHE A 91 -11.60 -11.56 -11.06
CA PHE A 91 -10.23 -11.06 -10.97
C PHE A 91 -9.60 -10.85 -12.35
N ASP A 92 -9.80 -11.77 -13.30
CA ASP A 92 -9.18 -11.69 -14.62
C ASP A 92 -9.67 -10.47 -15.39
N LYS A 93 -10.97 -10.19 -15.31
CA LYS A 93 -11.54 -8.96 -15.89
C LYS A 93 -11.16 -7.70 -15.13
N HIS A 94 -10.73 -7.81 -13.88
CA HIS A 94 -10.33 -6.67 -13.05
C HIS A 94 -8.91 -6.21 -13.32
N ILE A 95 -8.00 -7.11 -13.72
CA ILE A 95 -6.57 -6.80 -14.00
C ILE A 95 -6.40 -5.56 -14.89
N ARG A 96 -7.24 -5.39 -15.92
CA ARG A 96 -7.18 -4.22 -16.83
C ARG A 96 -7.28 -2.86 -16.14
N TYR A 97 -7.91 -2.78 -14.97
CA TYR A 97 -8.05 -1.55 -14.19
C TYR A 97 -6.85 -1.30 -13.27
N MET A 98 -6.04 -2.33 -13.00
CA MET A 98 -4.90 -2.29 -12.08
C MET A 98 -3.55 -2.25 -12.78
N GLU A 99 -3.40 -3.02 -13.86
CA GLU A 99 -2.08 -3.38 -14.41
C GLU A 99 -1.26 -2.15 -14.79
N GLY A 100 -1.84 -1.20 -15.52
CA GLY A 100 -1.14 0.01 -15.95
C GLY A 100 -0.60 0.83 -14.78
N PHE A 101 -1.37 0.96 -13.69
CA PHE A 101 -0.93 1.65 -12.49
C PHE A 101 0.23 0.88 -11.83
N HIS A 102 0.07 -0.42 -11.60
CA HIS A 102 1.07 -1.23 -10.90
C HIS A 102 2.39 -1.30 -11.68
N ARG A 103 2.33 -1.53 -12.99
CA ARG A 103 3.52 -1.58 -13.87
C ARG A 103 4.29 -0.26 -13.87
N ARG A 104 3.62 0.88 -13.68
CA ARG A 104 4.26 2.20 -13.74
C ARG A 104 4.73 2.72 -12.38
N TYR A 105 3.97 2.46 -11.31
CA TYR A 105 4.18 3.05 -9.99
C TYR A 105 4.95 2.13 -9.04
N MET A 106 4.70 0.81 -9.05
CA MET A 106 5.41 -0.09 -8.16
C MET A 106 6.87 -0.21 -8.60
N VAL A 107 7.80 -0.18 -7.66
CA VAL A 107 9.22 0.06 -7.99
C VAL A 107 9.88 -1.15 -8.64
N SER A 108 9.69 -2.36 -8.11
CA SER A 108 10.23 -3.60 -8.68
C SER A 108 9.49 -4.83 -8.17
N ASN A 109 9.55 -5.92 -8.94
CA ASN A 109 9.04 -7.24 -8.60
C ASN A 109 9.73 -7.79 -7.35
N LYS A 110 11.02 -7.48 -7.13
CA LYS A 110 11.74 -7.85 -5.90
C LYS A 110 10.96 -7.43 -4.64
N VAL A 111 10.47 -6.19 -4.62
CA VAL A 111 9.72 -5.65 -3.49
C VAL A 111 8.33 -6.30 -3.41
N LEU A 112 7.64 -6.49 -4.55
CA LEU A 112 6.34 -7.18 -4.58
C LEU A 112 6.43 -8.61 -4.04
N ARG A 113 7.49 -9.36 -4.39
CA ARG A 113 7.73 -10.71 -3.87
C ARG A 113 7.98 -10.73 -2.36
N PHE A 114 8.74 -9.77 -1.84
CA PHE A 114 8.97 -9.67 -0.40
C PHE A 114 7.70 -9.31 0.36
N TRP A 115 6.90 -8.38 -0.19
CA TRP A 115 5.58 -8.07 0.35
C TRP A 115 4.66 -9.29 0.33
N ALA A 116 4.58 -10.00 -0.80
CA ALA A 116 3.76 -11.21 -0.94
C ALA A 116 4.14 -12.29 0.08
N ASN A 117 5.45 -12.51 0.29
CA ASN A 117 5.94 -13.46 1.28
C ASN A 117 5.58 -13.05 2.72
N MET A 118 5.65 -11.77 3.05
CA MET A 118 5.24 -11.28 4.37
C MET A 118 3.75 -11.47 4.62
N VAL A 119 2.89 -11.11 3.65
CA VAL A 119 1.43 -11.17 3.86
C VAL A 119 0.85 -12.58 3.81
N LYS A 120 1.59 -13.57 3.27
CA LYS A 120 1.20 -15.00 3.28
C LYS A 120 1.07 -15.57 4.70
N ASP A 121 1.78 -15.01 5.68
CA ASP A 121 1.70 -15.42 7.08
C ASP A 121 0.49 -14.83 7.82
N LEU A 122 -0.30 -13.96 7.16
CA LEU A 122 -1.44 -13.28 7.74
C LEU A 122 -2.77 -13.96 7.35
N ASP A 123 -3.71 -13.97 8.29
CA ASP A 123 -5.07 -14.42 8.04
C ASP A 123 -5.90 -13.28 7.42
N ILE A 124 -5.83 -13.11 6.10
CA ILE A 124 -6.50 -12.01 5.37
C ILE A 124 -7.78 -12.53 4.69
N GLU A 125 -8.92 -11.93 5.01
CA GLU A 125 -10.22 -12.15 4.34
C GLU A 125 -10.54 -11.06 3.33
N MET A 126 -9.93 -9.88 3.47
CA MET A 126 -10.18 -8.75 2.59
C MET A 126 -8.93 -7.89 2.42
N ILE A 127 -8.66 -7.49 1.18
CA ILE A 127 -7.69 -6.44 0.87
C ILE A 127 -8.48 -5.22 0.38
N VAL A 128 -8.27 -4.08 1.06
CA VAL A 128 -8.95 -2.81 0.79
C VAL A 128 -7.90 -1.79 0.34
N PRO A 129 -7.81 -1.50 -0.96
CA PRO A 129 -6.91 -0.46 -1.45
C PRO A 129 -7.47 0.94 -1.14
N GLN A 130 -6.59 1.93 -1.12
CA GLN A 130 -6.95 3.35 -1.01
C GLN A 130 -7.74 3.85 -2.22
N HIS A 131 -7.53 3.21 -3.37
CA HIS A 131 -8.19 3.54 -4.63
C HIS A 131 -8.85 2.30 -5.23
N GLY A 132 -10.14 2.41 -5.54
CA GLY A 132 -10.83 1.44 -6.36
C GLY A 132 -11.53 0.31 -5.59
N ALA A 133 -11.55 -0.88 -6.19
CA ALA A 133 -12.40 -1.98 -5.73
C ALA A 133 -11.72 -2.87 -4.68
N ILE A 134 -12.55 -3.51 -3.85
CA ILE A 134 -12.15 -4.35 -2.72
C ILE A 134 -12.03 -5.81 -3.17
N PHE A 135 -10.94 -6.47 -2.76
CA PHE A 135 -10.76 -7.91 -2.90
C PHE A 135 -11.31 -8.60 -1.66
N LYS A 136 -12.39 -9.38 -1.81
CA LYS A 136 -13.08 -10.03 -0.69
C LYS A 136 -13.10 -11.55 -0.84
N GLY A 137 -12.82 -12.25 0.26
CA GLY A 137 -12.79 -13.70 0.35
C GLY A 137 -11.40 -14.26 0.03
N LYS A 138 -11.08 -15.38 0.67
CA LYS A 138 -9.77 -16.06 0.60
C LYS A 138 -9.27 -16.28 -0.81
N ASP A 139 -10.13 -16.75 -1.71
CA ASP A 139 -9.73 -17.03 -3.09
C ASP A 139 -9.36 -15.76 -3.85
N MET A 140 -10.16 -14.70 -3.73
CA MET A 140 -9.89 -13.41 -4.38
C MET A 140 -8.61 -12.76 -3.85
N VAL A 141 -8.42 -12.79 -2.52
CA VAL A 141 -7.21 -12.31 -1.85
C VAL A 141 -5.98 -13.07 -2.32
N LYS A 142 -6.06 -14.41 -2.35
CA LYS A 142 -4.98 -15.28 -2.83
C LYS A 142 -4.61 -14.96 -4.28
N ARG A 143 -5.61 -14.86 -5.17
CA ARG A 143 -5.39 -14.52 -6.58
C ARG A 143 -4.70 -13.17 -6.75
N PHE A 144 -5.08 -12.18 -5.95
CA PHE A 144 -4.40 -10.88 -5.95
C PHE A 144 -2.94 -10.99 -5.53
N ILE A 145 -2.65 -11.67 -4.41
CA ILE A 145 -1.28 -11.85 -3.90
C ILE A 145 -0.42 -12.60 -4.93
N GLU A 146 -0.94 -13.67 -5.54
CA GLU A 146 -0.24 -14.44 -6.57
C GLU A 146 0.03 -13.61 -7.83
N TRP A 147 -0.91 -12.74 -8.23
CA TRP A 147 -0.72 -11.85 -9.36
C TRP A 147 0.38 -10.82 -9.10
N VAL A 148 0.36 -10.14 -7.95
CA VAL A 148 1.40 -9.14 -7.64
C VAL A 148 2.78 -9.77 -7.46
N GLU A 149 2.87 -10.99 -6.90
CA GLU A 149 4.15 -11.70 -6.73
C GLU A 149 4.88 -11.93 -8.06
N ASN A 150 4.13 -12.09 -9.15
CA ASN A 150 4.65 -12.44 -10.48
C ASN A 150 4.65 -11.26 -11.46
N LEU A 151 4.26 -10.05 -11.04
CA LEU A 151 4.17 -8.89 -11.91
C LEU A 151 5.53 -8.18 -12.06
N GLU A 152 6.01 -8.03 -13.29
CA GLU A 152 7.13 -7.14 -13.61
C GLU A 152 6.65 -5.68 -13.60
N VAL A 153 7.34 -4.83 -12.84
CA VAL A 153 6.91 -3.45 -12.59
C VAL A 153 8.10 -2.49 -12.54
N GLY A 154 7.81 -1.21 -12.73
CA GLY A 154 8.75 -0.12 -12.46
C GLY A 154 10.07 -0.32 -13.16
N VAL A 155 11.14 -0.43 -12.38
CA VAL A 155 12.51 -0.50 -12.90
C VAL A 155 12.80 -1.79 -13.65
N ASP A 156 12.02 -2.85 -13.42
CA ASP A 156 12.20 -4.13 -14.14
C ASP A 156 11.86 -4.00 -15.63
N LEU A 157 10.97 -3.07 -15.97
CA LEU A 157 10.51 -2.83 -17.34
C LEU A 157 11.42 -1.88 -18.12
N LEU A 158 12.40 -1.29 -17.45
CA LEU A 158 13.28 -0.29 -18.04
C LEU A 158 14.34 -0.95 -18.91
N THR A 159 14.58 -0.34 -20.07
CA THR A 159 15.63 -0.74 -21.00
C THR A 159 16.50 0.47 -21.36
N GLN A 160 17.69 0.23 -21.89
CA GLN A 160 18.56 1.31 -22.37
C GLN A 160 17.89 2.17 -23.46
N ASP A 161 16.95 1.60 -24.22
CA ASP A 161 16.23 2.31 -25.28
C ASP A 161 15.32 3.43 -24.76
N MET A 162 14.88 3.32 -23.50
CA MET A 162 14.09 4.36 -22.81
C MET A 162 14.96 5.50 -22.26
N TYR A 163 16.28 5.30 -22.18
CA TYR A 163 17.26 6.28 -21.69
C TYR A 163 18.15 6.77 -22.83
N LYS A 164 17.51 7.35 -23.86
CA LYS A 164 18.17 7.99 -24.99
C LYS A 164 17.68 9.43 -25.12
N VAL A 165 18.54 10.30 -25.66
CA VAL A 165 18.14 11.67 -25.99
C VAL A 165 17.08 11.59 -27.10
N PRO A 166 15.92 12.27 -26.97
CA PRO A 166 14.90 12.27 -28.02
C PRO A 166 15.48 12.84 -29.32
N SER A 167 15.40 12.07 -30.41
CA SER A 167 15.61 12.56 -31.77
C SER A 167 14.23 12.78 -32.39
N GLY A 168 13.90 14.02 -32.73
CA GLY A 168 12.67 14.38 -33.45
C GLY A 168 12.61 13.80 -34.86
#